data_AF-A0A1B0GP88-F1
#
_entry.id   AF-A0A1B0GP88-F1
#
_cell.length_a   1.000
_cell.length_b   1.000
_cell.length_c   1.000
_cell.angle_alpha   90.00
_cell.angle_beta   90.00
_cell.angle_gamma   90.00
#
_symmetry.space_group_name_H-M   'P 1'
#
loop_
_entity.id
_entity.type
_entity.pdbx_description
1 polymer ?
#
loop_
_entity_poly.entity_id
_entity_poly.type
_entity_poly.pdbx_seq_one_letter_code
_entity_poly.pdbx_strand_id
1 'polypeptide(L)'
;IKSEDAVAAYIERINAVNPYLNAIVESGFPQALTLAKKADKMCQETPAEELKLKYPLLGVPFTVKESCRLRNFLCTQGSLRRAKHRSAENGEVVGRLLDAGAIPLLVSNTPEFCFNWECFNFVTGRTLNPYNSQRTSGGSSGGEGALLGAGASVFGVGSDVAGSIRIPSLFNGIFGHKPTRRAISIAGHAPHPRDPIGADYLVVGPMCRYAKDLPQILNIMAGPNAQQLNLLEPISWKNIKIFYYEEIKGPLIVPLTEDTRVTFWKVVNHFKEIGSPTTAVSRENDLLVTKK
;
A
#
# COMPACT_ATOMS: atom_id res chain seq x y z
N ILE A 1 -2.92 14.86 20.16
CA ILE A 1 -3.11 15.58 18.88
C ILE A 1 -4.55 15.38 18.45
N LYS A 2 -5.24 16.41 17.95
CA LYS A 2 -6.59 16.24 17.39
C LYS A 2 -6.52 15.63 16.00
N SER A 3 -7.53 14.86 15.62
CA SER A 3 -7.68 14.32 14.27
C SER A 3 -7.79 15.45 13.26
N GLU A 4 -8.49 16.55 13.58
CA GLU A 4 -8.57 17.72 12.70
C GLU A 4 -7.18 18.30 12.38
N ASP A 5 -6.34 18.48 13.40
CA ASP A 5 -4.97 19.00 13.22
C ASP A 5 -4.12 18.06 12.35
N ALA A 6 -4.21 16.75 12.58
CA ALA A 6 -3.48 15.76 11.80
C ALA A 6 -3.94 15.76 10.34
N VAL A 7 -5.25 15.74 10.09
CA VAL A 7 -5.82 15.77 8.74
C VAL A 7 -5.46 17.07 8.02
N ALA A 8 -5.55 18.22 8.69
CA ALA A 8 -5.17 19.52 8.14
C ALA A 8 -3.70 19.56 7.73
N ALA A 9 -2.79 19.05 8.58
CA ALA A 9 -1.36 18.99 8.27
C ALA A 9 -1.06 18.11 7.04
N TYR A 10 -1.76 16.98 6.88
CA TYR A 10 -1.61 16.14 5.69
C TYR A 10 -2.17 16.80 4.43
N ILE A 11 -3.31 17.49 4.53
CA ILE A 11 -3.87 18.27 3.40
C ILE A 11 -2.90 19.37 2.97
N GLU A 12 -2.31 20.10 3.92
CA GLU A 12 -1.30 21.13 3.63
C GLU A 12 -0.09 20.52 2.91
N ARG A 13 0.43 19.39 3.43
CA ARG A 13 1.54 18.69 2.80
C ARG A 13 1.19 18.23 1.39
N ILE A 14 0.00 17.67 1.18
CA ILE A 14 -0.49 17.25 -0.12
C ILE A 14 -0.52 18.43 -1.10
N ASN A 15 -1.10 19.56 -0.70
CA ASN A 15 -1.18 20.76 -1.54
C ASN A 15 0.21 21.30 -1.90
N ALA A 16 1.17 21.21 -0.98
CA ALA A 16 2.54 21.65 -1.22
C ALA A 16 3.30 20.77 -2.24
N VAL A 17 3.07 19.45 -2.23
CA VAL A 17 3.86 18.52 -3.07
C VAL A 17 3.17 18.10 -4.36
N ASN A 18 1.84 17.98 -4.38
CA ASN A 18 1.14 17.43 -5.54
C ASN A 18 1.35 18.19 -6.86
N PRO A 19 1.52 19.53 -6.89
CA PRO A 19 1.88 20.24 -8.13
C PRO A 19 3.16 19.71 -8.79
N TYR A 20 4.08 19.11 -8.02
CA TYR A 20 5.33 18.52 -8.51
C TYR A 20 5.24 17.01 -8.75
N LEU A 21 4.23 16.33 -8.19
CA LEU A 21 4.07 14.87 -8.27
C LEU A 21 3.01 14.44 -9.28
N ASN A 22 1.90 15.18 -9.40
CA ASN A 22 0.73 14.81 -10.17
C ASN A 22 0.19 13.40 -9.82
N ALA A 23 -0.03 13.17 -8.52
CA ALA A 23 -0.37 11.87 -7.95
C ALA A 23 -1.86 11.71 -7.60
N ILE A 24 -2.67 12.76 -7.74
CA ILE A 24 -4.07 12.81 -7.27
C ILE A 24 -5.02 12.80 -8.46
N VAL A 25 -6.01 11.93 -8.40
CA VAL A 25 -7.14 11.91 -9.34
C VAL A 25 -8.29 12.78 -8.83
N GLU A 26 -8.67 12.62 -7.57
CA GLU A 26 -9.72 13.40 -6.92
C GLU A 26 -9.49 13.51 -5.41
N SER A 27 -9.64 14.70 -4.84
CA SER A 27 -9.50 14.95 -3.39
C SER A 27 -10.84 14.96 -2.66
N GLY A 28 -10.81 14.60 -1.39
CA GLY A 28 -11.95 14.56 -0.46
C GLY A 28 -11.77 15.43 0.77
N PHE A 29 -10.95 16.48 0.69
CA PHE A 29 -10.47 17.23 1.86
C PHE A 29 -11.58 17.84 2.73
N PRO A 30 -12.65 18.46 2.18
CA PRO A 30 -13.73 18.99 3.01
C PRO A 30 -14.44 17.91 3.83
N GLN A 31 -14.69 16.75 3.21
CA GLN A 31 -15.31 15.60 3.88
C GLN A 31 -14.35 15.03 4.92
N ALA A 32 -13.06 14.93 4.61
CA ALA A 32 -12.04 14.46 5.55
C ALA A 32 -11.97 15.31 6.83
N LEU A 33 -11.98 16.64 6.71
CA LEU A 33 -12.01 17.55 7.86
C LEU A 33 -13.29 17.40 8.69
N THR A 34 -14.43 17.16 8.03
CA THR A 34 -15.71 16.91 8.72
C THR A 34 -15.66 15.60 9.51
N LEU A 35 -15.08 14.53 8.94
CA LEU A 35 -14.88 13.27 9.63
C LEU A 35 -13.88 13.41 10.80
N ALA A 36 -12.85 14.22 10.63
CA ALA A 36 -11.85 14.47 11.66
C ALA A 36 -12.45 15.15 12.89
N LYS A 37 -13.28 16.19 12.70
CA LYS A 37 -14.05 16.84 13.78
C LYS A 37 -14.96 15.87 14.52
N LYS A 38 -15.58 14.94 13.78
CA LYS A 38 -16.42 13.89 14.38
C LYS A 38 -15.59 12.93 15.24
N ALA A 39 -14.42 12.51 14.76
CA ALA A 39 -13.50 11.68 15.52
C ALA A 39 -13.03 12.38 16.80
N ASP A 40 -12.69 13.68 16.72
CA ASP A 40 -12.31 14.48 17.89
C ASP A 40 -13.42 14.58 18.93
N LYS A 41 -14.68 14.73 18.49
CA LYS A 41 -15.85 14.71 19.37
C LYS A 41 -16.00 13.36 20.06
N MET A 42 -15.85 12.25 19.32
CA MET A 42 -15.92 10.90 19.90
C MET A 42 -14.84 10.69 20.98
N CYS A 43 -13.62 11.18 20.75
CA CYS A 43 -12.54 11.13 21.74
C CYS A 43 -12.84 11.91 23.03
N GLN A 44 -13.72 12.91 23.00
CA GLN A 44 -14.16 13.65 24.19
C GLN A 44 -15.28 12.93 24.95
N GLU A 45 -16.13 12.20 24.23
CA GLU A 45 -17.35 11.61 24.76
C GLU A 45 -17.20 10.13 25.16
N THR A 46 -16.15 9.44 24.70
CA THR A 46 -15.97 8.00 24.88
C THR A 46 -14.57 7.67 25.40
N PRO A 47 -14.43 6.73 26.37
CA PRO A 47 -13.13 6.29 26.84
C PRO A 47 -12.22 5.76 25.72
N ALA A 48 -10.93 6.10 25.79
CA ALA A 48 -9.96 5.73 24.76
C ALA A 48 -9.85 4.23 24.50
N GLU A 49 -9.97 3.39 25.54
CA GLU A 49 -9.90 1.93 25.39
C GLU A 49 -11.08 1.35 24.58
N GLU A 50 -12.28 1.90 24.77
CA GLU A 50 -13.46 1.52 23.98
C GLU A 50 -13.29 1.94 22.52
N LEU A 51 -12.82 3.17 22.30
CA LEU A 51 -12.55 3.68 20.96
C LEU A 51 -11.47 2.86 20.25
N LYS A 52 -10.39 2.47 20.94
CA LYS A 52 -9.31 1.66 20.37
C LYS A 52 -9.78 0.27 19.95
N LEU A 53 -10.67 -0.33 20.74
CA LEU A 53 -11.24 -1.64 20.44
C LEU A 53 -12.16 -1.59 19.20
N LYS A 54 -13.00 -0.55 19.10
CA LYS A 54 -14.01 -0.43 18.04
C LYS A 54 -13.50 0.24 16.77
N TYR A 55 -12.62 1.21 16.91
CA TYR A 55 -12.09 2.08 15.86
C TYR A 55 -10.56 2.19 15.99
N PRO A 56 -9.81 1.11 15.71
CA PRO A 56 -8.36 1.07 15.94
C PRO A 56 -7.57 2.08 15.08
N LEU A 57 -8.19 2.70 14.08
CA LEU A 57 -7.62 3.77 13.26
C LEU A 57 -8.43 5.07 13.34
N LEU A 58 -9.17 5.30 14.43
CA LEU A 58 -10.00 6.49 14.60
C LEU A 58 -9.22 7.77 14.32
N GLY A 59 -9.68 8.51 13.30
CA GLY A 59 -9.11 9.81 12.96
C GLY A 59 -7.79 9.75 12.18
N VAL A 60 -7.31 8.56 11.80
CA VAL A 60 -6.05 8.40 11.06
C VAL A 60 -6.29 8.66 9.57
N PRO A 61 -5.64 9.67 8.94
CA PRO A 61 -5.80 9.93 7.52
C PRO A 61 -5.12 8.89 6.64
N PHE A 62 -5.72 8.55 5.51
CA PHE A 62 -5.13 7.62 4.53
C PHE A 62 -5.53 7.94 3.09
N THR A 63 -4.83 7.31 2.14
CA THR A 63 -5.06 7.46 0.70
C THR A 63 -5.41 6.13 0.04
N VAL A 64 -6.12 6.20 -1.09
CA VAL A 64 -6.63 5.01 -1.78
C VAL A 64 -6.25 5.08 -3.24
N LYS A 65 -5.57 4.06 -3.76
CA LYS A 65 -5.38 3.93 -5.21
C LYS A 65 -6.73 3.89 -5.91
N GLU A 66 -6.92 4.66 -6.99
CA GLU A 66 -8.20 4.77 -7.71
C GLU A 66 -8.85 3.42 -8.07
N SER A 67 -8.02 2.41 -8.40
CA SER A 67 -8.50 1.06 -8.72
C SER A 67 -9.13 0.32 -7.53
N CYS A 68 -8.87 0.75 -6.30
CA CYS A 68 -9.51 0.27 -5.08
C CYS A 68 -10.69 1.19 -4.78
N ARG A 69 -11.92 0.77 -5.12
CA ARG A 69 -13.08 1.67 -5.13
C ARG A 69 -13.31 2.37 -3.79
N LEU A 70 -13.45 3.69 -3.85
CA LEU A 70 -13.96 4.54 -2.77
C LEU A 70 -15.26 5.17 -3.24
N ARG A 71 -16.34 4.98 -2.48
CA ARG A 71 -17.70 5.39 -2.84
C ARG A 71 -17.75 6.88 -3.15
N ASN A 72 -18.43 7.22 -4.24
CA ASN A 72 -18.59 8.56 -4.80
C ASN A 72 -17.32 9.21 -5.36
N PHE A 73 -16.15 8.59 -5.26
CA PHE A 73 -14.94 9.06 -5.93
C PHE A 73 -14.81 8.47 -7.33
N LEU A 74 -14.02 9.14 -8.17
CA LEU A 74 -13.63 8.67 -9.49
C LEU A 74 -12.99 7.27 -9.43
N CYS A 75 -13.32 6.44 -10.42
CA CYS A 75 -12.72 5.15 -10.69
C CYS A 75 -12.58 4.94 -12.20
N THR A 76 -11.74 5.78 -12.79
CA THR A 76 -11.49 5.86 -14.23
C THR A 76 -10.57 4.74 -14.72
N GLN A 77 -9.76 4.15 -13.82
CA GLN A 77 -8.70 3.19 -14.18
C GLN A 77 -7.71 3.80 -15.17
N GLY A 78 -7.48 5.12 -15.09
CA GLY A 78 -6.69 5.88 -16.05
C GLY A 78 -7.24 5.88 -17.49
N SER A 79 -8.45 5.39 -17.75
CA SER A 79 -8.97 5.27 -19.12
C SER A 79 -9.86 6.45 -19.49
N LEU A 80 -9.60 7.07 -20.64
CA LEU A 80 -10.41 8.19 -21.18
C LEU A 80 -11.88 7.83 -21.33
N ARG A 81 -12.19 6.58 -21.72
CA ARG A 81 -13.57 6.08 -21.86
C ARG A 81 -14.33 6.06 -20.53
N ARG A 82 -13.61 6.07 -19.42
CA ARG A 82 -14.13 6.00 -18.04
C ARG A 82 -13.84 7.28 -17.27
N ALA A 83 -13.41 8.38 -17.91
CA ALA A 83 -12.94 9.60 -17.24
C ALA A 83 -13.95 10.21 -16.26
N LYS A 84 -15.25 9.93 -16.42
CA LYS A 84 -16.34 10.40 -15.53
C LYS A 84 -16.94 9.30 -14.65
N HIS A 85 -16.38 8.09 -14.68
CA HIS A 85 -16.91 6.97 -13.92
C HIS A 85 -16.64 7.16 -12.43
N ARG A 86 -17.70 7.04 -11.61
CA ARG A 86 -17.64 7.11 -10.15
C ARG A 86 -18.02 5.77 -9.55
N SER A 87 -17.37 5.41 -8.43
CA SER A 87 -17.70 4.19 -7.70
C SER A 87 -19.02 4.35 -6.95
N ALA A 88 -19.96 3.41 -7.14
CA ALA A 88 -21.23 3.40 -6.39
C ALA A 88 -21.07 2.95 -4.93
N GLU A 89 -20.01 2.21 -4.64
CA GLU A 89 -19.76 1.55 -3.36
C GLU A 89 -18.26 1.56 -3.03
N ASN A 90 -17.94 1.31 -1.76
CA ASN A 90 -16.57 1.07 -1.33
C ASN A 90 -16.17 -0.36 -1.71
N GLY A 91 -14.91 -0.56 -2.09
CA GLY A 91 -14.32 -1.89 -2.03
C GLY A 91 -14.27 -2.39 -0.60
N GLU A 92 -14.32 -3.70 -0.42
CA GLU A 92 -14.50 -4.32 0.89
C GLU A 92 -13.39 -3.92 1.87
N VAL A 93 -12.15 -3.90 1.38
CA VAL A 93 -10.97 -3.48 2.15
C VAL A 93 -11.03 -2.00 2.54
N VAL A 94 -11.47 -1.13 1.63
CA VAL A 94 -11.64 0.30 1.91
C VAL A 94 -12.74 0.49 2.95
N GLY A 95 -13.86 -0.23 2.82
CA GLY A 95 -14.94 -0.26 3.81
C GLY A 95 -14.44 -0.63 5.21
N ARG A 96 -13.66 -1.70 5.36
CA ARG A 96 -13.09 -2.14 6.64
C ARG A 96 -12.21 -1.06 7.29
N LEU A 97 -11.43 -0.31 6.49
CA LEU A 97 -10.60 0.78 7.00
C LEU A 97 -11.46 1.97 7.48
N LEU A 98 -12.53 2.30 6.75
CA LEU A 98 -13.49 3.32 7.17
C LEU A 98 -14.23 2.92 8.45
N ASP A 99 -14.65 1.66 8.55
CA ASP A 99 -15.30 1.09 9.74
C ASP A 99 -14.35 1.07 10.95
N ALA A 100 -13.05 0.91 10.71
CA ALA A 100 -12.00 1.06 11.73
C ALA A 100 -11.73 2.53 12.13
N GLY A 101 -12.43 3.50 11.54
CA GLY A 101 -12.36 4.92 11.87
C GLY A 101 -11.33 5.71 11.07
N ALA A 102 -10.68 5.12 10.05
CA ALA A 102 -9.72 5.82 9.20
C ALA A 102 -10.43 6.84 8.28
N ILE A 103 -9.71 7.91 7.94
CA ILE A 103 -10.26 9.04 7.18
C ILE A 103 -9.63 9.10 5.78
N PRO A 104 -10.40 8.85 4.70
CA PRO A 104 -9.85 8.90 3.35
C PRO A 104 -9.65 10.36 2.93
N LEU A 105 -8.46 10.69 2.43
CA LEU A 105 -8.14 12.04 1.97
C LEU A 105 -8.43 12.25 0.49
N LEU A 106 -8.24 11.23 -0.34
CA LEU A 106 -8.27 11.31 -1.80
C LEU A 106 -8.22 9.92 -2.44
N VAL A 107 -8.42 9.88 -3.77
CA VAL A 107 -8.01 8.75 -4.62
C VAL A 107 -6.80 9.10 -5.48
N SER A 108 -5.80 8.22 -5.50
CA SER A 108 -4.51 8.45 -6.15
C SER A 108 -4.41 7.81 -7.53
N ASN A 109 -3.46 8.31 -8.30
CA ASN A 109 -3.27 7.99 -9.71
C ASN A 109 -2.75 6.56 -9.94
N THR A 110 -3.09 6.01 -11.10
CA THR A 110 -2.68 4.68 -11.56
C THR A 110 -2.52 4.68 -13.08
N PRO A 111 -1.65 3.85 -13.70
CA PRO A 111 -1.63 3.74 -15.16
C PRO A 111 -2.93 3.16 -15.71
N GLU A 112 -3.16 3.35 -17.00
CA GLU A 112 -4.36 2.83 -17.67
C GLU A 112 -4.53 1.32 -17.41
N PHE A 113 -5.71 0.95 -16.89
CA PHE A 113 -6.07 -0.41 -16.44
C PHE A 113 -5.10 -1.06 -15.44
N CYS A 114 -4.33 -0.25 -14.70
CA CYS A 114 -3.26 -0.73 -13.82
C CYS A 114 -2.14 -1.51 -14.54
N PHE A 115 -2.02 -1.37 -15.86
CA PHE A 115 -1.21 -2.26 -16.70
C PHE A 115 0.12 -1.64 -17.14
N ASN A 116 0.86 -1.06 -16.19
CA ASN A 116 2.21 -0.56 -16.43
C ASN A 116 3.02 -0.44 -15.12
N TRP A 117 4.34 -0.53 -15.20
CA TRP A 117 5.29 -0.22 -14.12
C TRP A 117 5.68 1.26 -14.06
N GLU A 118 5.19 2.10 -14.97
CA GLU A 118 5.17 3.56 -14.83
C GLU A 118 3.73 4.04 -14.59
N CYS A 119 3.54 4.97 -13.67
CA CYS A 119 2.22 5.55 -13.37
C CYS A 119 1.92 6.70 -14.33
N PHE A 120 1.40 6.35 -15.51
CA PHE A 120 0.99 7.29 -16.55
C PHE A 120 -0.33 6.87 -17.19
N ASN A 121 -1.20 7.85 -17.42
CA ASN A 121 -2.40 7.71 -18.21
C ASN A 121 -2.83 9.05 -18.83
N PHE A 122 -3.77 9.03 -19.77
CA PHE A 122 -4.23 10.24 -20.46
C PHE A 122 -5.31 11.04 -19.73
N VAL A 123 -5.86 10.54 -18.61
CA VAL A 123 -6.88 11.25 -17.81
C VAL A 123 -6.22 12.23 -16.85
N THR A 124 -5.26 11.73 -16.06
CA THR A 124 -4.58 12.48 -14.98
C THR A 124 -3.17 12.88 -15.39
N GLY A 125 -2.54 12.16 -16.33
CA GLY A 125 -1.14 12.37 -16.70
C GLY A 125 -0.17 11.49 -15.90
N ARG A 126 1.12 11.83 -16.00
CA ARG A 126 2.22 11.07 -15.37
C ARG A 126 2.40 11.47 -13.91
N THR A 127 2.51 10.49 -13.03
CA THR A 127 2.99 10.69 -11.65
C THR A 127 4.52 10.67 -11.61
N LEU A 128 5.11 11.62 -10.90
CA LEU A 128 6.57 11.76 -10.76
C LEU A 128 7.06 11.29 -9.39
N ASN A 129 8.32 10.87 -9.33
CA ASN A 129 8.95 10.42 -8.11
C ASN A 129 9.37 11.61 -7.22
N PRO A 130 9.07 11.60 -5.90
CA PRO A 130 9.35 12.71 -4.99
C PRO A 130 10.85 12.91 -4.69
N TYR A 131 11.68 11.89 -4.90
CA TYR A 131 13.14 12.01 -4.75
C TYR A 131 13.81 12.57 -5.99
N ASN A 132 13.24 12.34 -7.17
CA ASN A 132 13.74 12.85 -8.44
C ASN A 132 12.64 12.86 -9.51
N SER A 133 12.18 14.06 -9.89
CA SER A 133 11.08 14.25 -10.85
C SER A 133 11.41 13.79 -12.29
N GLN A 134 12.67 13.47 -12.60
CA GLN A 134 13.09 12.86 -13.86
C GLN A 134 12.96 11.32 -13.85
N ARG A 135 12.54 10.72 -12.72
CA ARG A 135 12.39 9.26 -12.56
C ARG A 135 10.93 8.89 -12.38
N THR A 136 10.61 7.64 -12.75
CA THR A 136 9.28 7.05 -12.54
C THR A 136 8.98 6.88 -11.05
N SER A 137 7.72 7.10 -10.67
CA SER A 137 7.19 6.73 -9.35
C SER A 137 6.95 5.21 -9.21
N GLY A 138 7.24 4.42 -10.25
CA GLY A 138 6.81 3.03 -10.34
C GLY A 138 5.31 2.89 -10.60
N GLY A 139 4.85 1.66 -10.79
CA GLY A 139 3.46 1.37 -11.12
C GLY A 139 3.07 -0.07 -10.78
N SER A 140 1.77 -0.36 -10.67
CA SER A 140 0.66 0.54 -10.96
C SER A 140 0.16 1.38 -9.78
N SER A 141 0.65 1.18 -8.56
CA SER A 141 0.29 1.99 -7.38
C SER A 141 1.24 3.19 -7.20
N GLY A 142 1.63 3.84 -8.32
CA GLY A 142 2.62 4.92 -8.31
C GLY A 142 2.15 6.19 -7.62
N GLY A 143 0.85 6.52 -7.71
CA GLY A 143 0.24 7.63 -6.96
C GLY A 143 0.43 7.46 -5.44
N GLU A 144 0.07 6.29 -4.90
CA GLU A 144 0.31 5.95 -3.49
C GLU A 144 1.80 6.01 -3.14
N GLY A 145 2.66 5.44 -3.99
CA GLY A 145 4.11 5.48 -3.81
C GLY A 145 4.65 6.89 -3.67
N ALA A 146 4.30 7.77 -4.61
CA ALA A 146 4.76 9.16 -4.63
C ALA A 146 4.24 9.97 -3.44
N LEU A 147 2.94 9.83 -3.09
CA LEU A 147 2.35 10.54 -1.96
C LEU A 147 3.00 10.12 -0.63
N LEU A 148 3.19 8.81 -0.40
CA LEU A 148 3.82 8.31 0.82
C LEU A 148 5.30 8.67 0.89
N GLY A 149 6.05 8.55 -0.22
CA GLY A 149 7.46 8.96 -0.30
C GLY A 149 7.66 10.47 -0.07
N ALA A 150 6.69 11.29 -0.48
CA ALA A 150 6.66 12.72 -0.18
C ALA A 150 6.19 13.06 1.24
N GLY A 151 5.76 12.07 2.03
CA GLY A 151 5.18 12.28 3.35
C GLY A 151 3.79 12.91 3.35
N ALA A 152 3.08 12.82 2.24
CA ALA A 152 1.74 13.37 2.00
C ALA A 152 0.60 12.39 2.36
N SER A 153 0.92 11.24 2.96
CA SER A 153 -0.06 10.30 3.52
C SER A 153 0.56 9.54 4.71
N VAL A 154 -0.28 9.06 5.64
CA VAL A 154 0.17 8.16 6.74
C VAL A 154 0.37 6.76 6.18
N PHE A 155 -0.66 6.25 5.50
CA PHE A 155 -0.67 4.97 4.81
C PHE A 155 -1.61 5.02 3.61
N GLY A 156 -1.45 4.03 2.74
CA GLY A 156 -2.12 3.92 1.46
C GLY A 156 -2.66 2.52 1.20
N VAL A 157 -3.67 2.45 0.33
CA VAL A 157 -4.21 1.18 -0.18
C VAL A 157 -3.78 1.01 -1.63
N GLY A 158 -2.94 0.01 -1.89
CA GLY A 158 -2.46 -0.35 -3.23
C GLY A 158 -3.01 -1.71 -3.70
N SER A 159 -2.67 -2.07 -4.94
CA SER A 159 -2.92 -3.41 -5.48
C SER A 159 -1.72 -3.93 -6.27
N ASP A 160 -1.52 -5.25 -6.25
CA ASP A 160 -0.35 -5.92 -6.81
C ASP A 160 -0.76 -7.21 -7.54
N VAL A 161 -0.27 -7.33 -8.77
CA VAL A 161 -0.30 -8.58 -9.57
C VAL A 161 1.14 -9.03 -9.81
N ALA A 162 1.96 -8.12 -10.37
CA ALA A 162 3.33 -8.38 -10.78
C ALA A 162 4.31 -7.31 -10.25
N GLY A 163 4.14 -6.90 -9.00
CA GLY A 163 4.99 -5.92 -8.32
C GLY A 163 4.33 -4.55 -8.12
N SER A 164 3.04 -4.41 -8.39
CA SER A 164 2.39 -3.09 -8.39
C SER A 164 2.22 -2.41 -7.03
N ILE A 165 2.51 -3.10 -5.91
CA ILE A 165 2.76 -2.48 -4.60
C ILE A 165 4.27 -2.35 -4.35
N ARG A 166 5.01 -3.43 -4.60
CA ARG A 166 6.43 -3.56 -4.25
C ARG A 166 7.34 -2.63 -5.05
N ILE A 167 7.10 -2.47 -6.35
CA ILE A 167 7.89 -1.61 -7.26
C ILE A 167 7.72 -0.13 -6.89
N PRO A 168 6.49 0.43 -6.80
CA PRO A 168 6.32 1.79 -6.27
C PRO A 168 6.91 1.95 -4.86
N SER A 169 6.81 0.93 -4.00
CA SER A 169 7.36 1.04 -2.65
C SER A 169 8.88 1.20 -2.67
N LEU A 170 9.57 0.36 -3.45
CA LEU A 170 11.01 0.44 -3.66
C LEU A 170 11.45 1.79 -4.24
N PHE A 171 10.79 2.24 -5.31
CA PHE A 171 11.22 3.44 -6.02
C PHE A 171 10.98 4.74 -5.24
N ASN A 172 10.00 4.75 -4.33
CA ASN A 172 9.68 5.91 -3.50
C ASN A 172 10.12 5.73 -2.04
N GLY A 173 11.02 4.80 -1.72
CA GLY A 173 11.62 4.69 -0.39
C GLY A 173 10.64 4.42 0.75
N ILE A 174 9.58 3.65 0.49
CA ILE A 174 8.54 3.30 1.46
C ILE A 174 8.38 1.78 1.60
N PHE A 175 7.54 1.35 2.53
CA PHE A 175 7.18 -0.05 2.71
C PHE A 175 5.83 -0.34 2.06
N GLY A 176 5.72 -1.50 1.42
CA GLY A 176 4.46 -1.98 0.88
C GLY A 176 4.41 -3.49 0.92
N HIS A 177 3.28 -4.04 1.35
CA HIS A 177 3.12 -5.47 1.53
C HIS A 177 2.21 -6.06 0.45
N LYS A 178 2.73 -7.03 -0.31
CA LYS A 178 1.94 -7.90 -1.18
C LYS A 178 1.54 -9.14 -0.37
N PRO A 179 0.31 -9.21 0.17
CA PRO A 179 -0.09 -10.36 0.99
C PRO A 179 -0.13 -11.67 0.19
N THR A 180 -0.28 -12.76 0.94
CA THR A 180 -0.65 -14.07 0.41
C THR A 180 -1.96 -13.97 -0.37
N ARG A 181 -2.04 -14.68 -1.50
CA ARG A 181 -3.27 -14.74 -2.30
C ARG A 181 -4.46 -15.13 -1.42
N ARG A 182 -5.62 -14.53 -1.67
CA ARG A 182 -6.88 -14.77 -0.93
C ARG A 182 -6.87 -14.43 0.57
N ALA A 183 -5.76 -13.95 1.14
CA ALA A 183 -5.73 -13.49 2.53
C ALA A 183 -6.58 -12.23 2.74
N ILE A 184 -6.60 -11.35 1.73
CA ILE A 184 -7.36 -10.10 1.72
C ILE A 184 -8.33 -10.13 0.55
N SER A 185 -9.55 -9.62 0.77
CA SER A 185 -10.57 -9.52 -0.28
C SER A 185 -10.13 -8.57 -1.39
N ILE A 186 -10.40 -8.97 -2.63
CA ILE A 186 -10.21 -8.13 -3.82
C ILE A 186 -11.55 -7.54 -4.31
N ALA A 187 -12.64 -7.73 -3.56
CA ALA A 187 -13.95 -7.19 -3.90
C ALA A 187 -13.90 -5.66 -3.93
N GLY A 188 -14.36 -5.09 -5.05
CA GLY A 188 -14.27 -3.66 -5.33
C GLY A 188 -12.90 -3.19 -5.84
N HIS A 189 -12.00 -4.08 -6.24
CA HIS A 189 -10.90 -3.72 -7.13
C HIS A 189 -11.39 -3.63 -8.59
N ALA A 190 -10.87 -2.67 -9.36
CA ALA A 190 -11.20 -2.44 -10.75
C ALA A 190 -9.93 -2.13 -11.58
N PRO A 191 -9.63 -2.88 -12.67
CA PRO A 191 -10.42 -3.97 -13.22
C PRO A 191 -10.48 -5.18 -12.28
N HIS A 192 -11.63 -5.86 -12.28
CA HIS A 192 -11.79 -7.10 -11.53
C HIS A 192 -11.40 -8.28 -12.45
N PRO A 193 -10.62 -9.26 -11.96
CA PRO A 193 -10.31 -10.47 -12.72
C PRO A 193 -11.59 -11.18 -13.17
N ARG A 194 -11.58 -11.76 -14.37
CA ARG A 194 -12.73 -12.49 -14.92
C ARG A 194 -12.63 -13.99 -14.74
N ASP A 195 -11.46 -14.47 -14.32
CA ASP A 195 -11.16 -15.88 -14.17
C ASP A 195 -10.45 -16.16 -12.82
N PRO A 196 -10.53 -17.41 -12.31
CA PRO A 196 -9.94 -17.76 -11.02
C PRO A 196 -8.42 -17.60 -10.95
N ILE A 197 -7.71 -17.74 -12.08
CA ILE A 197 -6.24 -17.65 -12.13
C ILE A 197 -5.84 -16.19 -11.93
N GLY A 198 -6.45 -15.25 -12.66
CA GLY A 198 -6.25 -13.81 -12.45
C GLY A 198 -6.58 -13.37 -11.02
N ALA A 199 -7.63 -13.96 -10.42
CA ALA A 199 -8.01 -13.70 -9.03
C ALA A 199 -6.99 -14.24 -8.00
N ASP A 200 -6.14 -15.21 -8.39
CA ASP A 200 -5.07 -15.72 -7.54
C ASP A 200 -3.81 -14.84 -7.54
N TYR A 201 -3.58 -14.07 -8.60
CA TYR A 201 -2.44 -13.15 -8.70
C TYR A 201 -2.74 -11.77 -8.12
N LEU A 202 -3.95 -11.25 -8.37
CA LEU A 202 -4.34 -9.95 -7.84
C LEU A 202 -4.48 -9.99 -6.33
N VAL A 203 -3.82 -9.07 -5.65
CA VAL A 203 -4.04 -8.78 -4.23
C VAL A 203 -4.18 -7.29 -3.99
N VAL A 204 -4.89 -6.94 -2.92
CA VAL A 204 -4.93 -5.58 -2.35
C VAL A 204 -4.06 -5.60 -1.09
N GLY A 205 -3.29 -4.55 -0.84
CA GLY A 205 -2.37 -4.52 0.29
C GLY A 205 -1.98 -3.11 0.75
N PRO A 206 -1.46 -2.98 1.97
CA PRO A 206 -1.10 -1.69 2.55
C PRO A 206 0.25 -1.19 2.04
N MET A 207 0.38 0.14 2.00
CA MET A 207 1.61 0.87 1.75
C MET A 207 1.79 1.91 2.85
N CYS A 208 2.97 2.08 3.43
CA CYS A 208 3.23 3.02 4.53
C CYS A 208 4.70 3.44 4.59
N ARG A 209 5.01 4.52 5.33
CA ARG A 209 6.39 4.98 5.51
C ARG A 209 7.21 4.15 6.50
N TYR A 210 6.56 3.46 7.42
CA TYR A 210 7.23 2.68 8.45
C TYR A 210 6.71 1.24 8.48
N ALA A 211 7.61 0.27 8.40
CA ALA A 211 7.27 -1.15 8.41
C ALA A 211 6.41 -1.58 9.62
N LYS A 212 6.60 -0.93 10.78
CA LYS A 212 5.85 -1.20 12.00
C LYS A 212 4.34 -0.93 11.89
N ASP A 213 3.92 -0.15 10.89
CA ASP A 213 2.50 0.18 10.69
C ASP A 213 1.77 -0.91 9.89
N LEU A 214 2.52 -1.73 9.12
CA LEU A 214 1.96 -2.77 8.26
C LEU A 214 1.08 -3.78 9.01
N PRO A 215 1.48 -4.36 10.16
CA PRO A 215 0.70 -5.41 10.81
C PRO A 215 -0.72 -4.97 11.20
N GLN A 216 -0.87 -3.78 11.78
CA GLN A 216 -2.18 -3.26 12.20
C GLN A 216 -3.10 -3.02 10.99
N ILE A 217 -2.57 -2.38 9.94
CA ILE A 217 -3.35 -2.08 8.73
C ILE A 217 -3.74 -3.39 8.04
N LEU A 218 -2.79 -4.31 7.88
CA LEU A 218 -3.00 -5.61 7.24
C LEU A 218 -4.03 -6.46 8.00
N ASN A 219 -4.01 -6.42 9.34
CA ASN A 219 -4.97 -7.11 10.20
C ASN A 219 -6.40 -6.60 9.96
N ILE A 220 -6.60 -5.28 9.86
CA ILE A 220 -7.91 -4.68 9.54
C ILE A 220 -8.34 -5.05 8.12
N MET A 221 -7.42 -4.95 7.15
CA MET A 221 -7.71 -5.29 5.75
C MET A 221 -8.08 -6.76 5.58
N ALA A 222 -7.51 -7.68 6.36
CA ALA A 222 -7.79 -9.12 6.31
C ALA A 222 -9.19 -9.48 6.84
N GLY A 223 -9.75 -8.69 7.76
CA GLY A 223 -11.10 -8.90 8.30
C GLY A 223 -11.26 -10.30 8.91
N PRO A 224 -12.22 -11.14 8.47
CA PRO A 224 -12.40 -12.49 9.01
C PRO A 224 -11.16 -13.38 8.92
N ASN A 225 -10.28 -13.14 7.95
CA ASN A 225 -9.05 -13.91 7.79
C ASN A 225 -7.92 -13.47 8.72
N ALA A 226 -8.07 -12.37 9.46
CA ALA A 226 -7.00 -11.79 10.28
C ALA A 226 -6.43 -12.78 11.31
N GLN A 227 -7.28 -13.59 11.91
CA GLN A 227 -6.89 -14.61 12.89
C GLN A 227 -5.98 -15.71 12.32
N GLN A 228 -5.95 -15.89 10.99
CA GLN A 228 -5.10 -16.88 10.33
C GLN A 228 -3.70 -16.33 10.02
N LEU A 229 -3.47 -15.03 10.19
CA LEU A 229 -2.25 -14.35 9.77
C LEU A 229 -1.27 -14.11 10.93
N ASN A 230 -1.72 -14.24 12.19
CA ASN A 230 -0.91 -14.08 13.40
C ASN A 230 -0.04 -12.81 13.41
N LEU A 231 -0.52 -11.72 12.80
CA LEU A 231 0.30 -10.53 12.49
C LEU A 231 0.74 -9.74 13.71
N LEU A 232 0.00 -9.87 14.82
CA LEU A 232 0.24 -9.15 16.06
C LEU A 232 0.95 -10.03 17.10
N GLU A 233 1.26 -11.27 16.77
CA GLU A 233 2.01 -12.17 17.65
C GLU A 233 3.51 -11.82 17.61
N PRO A 234 4.16 -11.63 18.78
CA PRO A 234 5.60 -11.43 18.82
C PRO A 234 6.34 -12.64 18.25
N ILE A 235 7.33 -12.38 17.40
CA ILE A 235 8.19 -13.42 16.82
C ILE A 235 9.60 -13.35 17.40
N SER A 236 10.23 -14.51 17.56
CA SER A 236 11.66 -14.60 17.89
C SER A 236 12.46 -14.81 16.62
N TRP A 237 13.36 -13.88 16.31
CA TRP A 237 14.24 -13.94 15.14
C TRP A 237 15.10 -15.21 15.09
N LYS A 238 15.46 -15.78 16.25
CA LYS A 238 16.19 -17.05 16.34
C LYS A 238 15.43 -18.24 15.72
N ASN A 239 14.11 -18.15 15.64
CA ASN A 239 13.24 -19.20 15.12
C ASN A 239 12.91 -19.01 13.63
N ILE A 240 13.41 -17.93 13.00
CA ILE A 240 13.11 -17.58 11.61
C ILE A 240 14.30 -17.94 10.74
N LYS A 241 14.10 -18.90 9.83
CA LYS A 241 15.11 -19.27 8.84
C LYS A 241 15.00 -18.31 7.65
N ILE A 242 16.08 -17.57 7.38
CA ILE A 242 16.20 -16.65 6.25
C ILE A 242 16.94 -17.36 5.13
N PHE A 243 16.28 -17.45 3.97
CA PHE A 243 16.89 -17.97 2.75
C PHE A 243 17.03 -16.82 1.75
N TYR A 244 18.17 -16.75 1.06
CA TYR A 244 18.42 -15.70 0.07
C TYR A 244 19.08 -16.24 -1.20
N TYR A 245 18.80 -15.59 -2.32
CA TYR A 245 19.49 -15.78 -3.59
C TYR A 245 20.40 -14.58 -3.84
N GLU A 246 21.69 -14.83 -4.07
CA GLU A 246 22.64 -13.76 -4.42
C GLU A 246 22.35 -13.21 -5.82
N GLU A 247 22.04 -14.11 -6.75
CA GLU A 247 21.63 -13.77 -8.11
C GLU A 247 20.51 -14.69 -8.58
N ILE A 248 19.53 -14.13 -9.29
CA ILE A 248 18.55 -14.90 -10.05
C ILE A 248 18.98 -14.84 -11.51
N LYS A 249 19.18 -15.99 -12.15
CA LYS A 249 19.54 -16.07 -13.57
C LYS A 249 18.32 -16.49 -14.36
N GLY A 250 18.03 -15.79 -15.44
CA GLY A 250 16.92 -16.14 -16.30
C GLY A 250 16.78 -15.18 -17.47
N PRO A 251 16.01 -15.57 -18.49
CA PRO A 251 15.64 -14.65 -19.56
C PRO A 251 14.89 -13.46 -18.93
N LEU A 252 15.22 -12.24 -19.36
CA LEU A 252 14.64 -10.97 -18.87
C LEU A 252 15.02 -10.55 -17.44
N ILE A 253 15.88 -11.30 -16.74
CA ILE A 253 16.41 -10.84 -15.45
C ILE A 253 17.60 -9.91 -15.69
N VAL A 254 17.49 -8.69 -15.18
CA VAL A 254 18.58 -7.71 -15.22
C VAL A 254 19.47 -7.90 -13.99
N PRO A 255 20.81 -7.90 -14.14
CA PRO A 255 21.71 -7.96 -12.99
C PRO A 255 21.45 -6.84 -11.99
N LEU A 256 21.71 -7.12 -10.71
CA LEU A 256 21.67 -6.07 -9.69
C LEU A 256 22.74 -5.01 -9.97
N THR A 257 22.39 -3.76 -9.75
CA THR A 257 23.35 -2.66 -9.70
C THR A 257 24.21 -2.78 -8.44
N GLU A 258 25.40 -2.16 -8.45
CA GLU A 258 26.34 -2.24 -7.33
C GLU A 258 25.73 -1.78 -6.00
N ASP A 259 25.04 -0.65 -6.02
CA ASP A 259 24.36 -0.06 -4.86
C ASP A 259 23.27 -0.98 -4.30
N THR A 260 22.50 -1.63 -5.18
CA THR A 260 21.50 -2.63 -4.78
C THR A 260 22.17 -3.85 -4.16
N ARG A 261 23.28 -4.33 -4.74
CA ARG A 261 24.06 -5.47 -4.22
C ARG A 261 24.68 -5.17 -2.85
N VAL A 262 25.22 -3.97 -2.65
CA VAL A 262 25.73 -3.53 -1.35
C VAL A 262 24.61 -3.49 -0.31
N THR A 263 23.43 -2.96 -0.67
CA THR A 263 22.28 -2.90 0.23
C THR A 263 21.76 -4.29 0.58
N PHE A 264 21.71 -5.19 -0.39
CA PHE A 264 21.36 -6.59 -0.19
C PHE A 264 22.26 -7.26 0.86
N TRP A 265 23.59 -7.10 0.75
CA TRP A 265 24.52 -7.68 1.71
C TRP A 265 24.41 -7.09 3.11
N LYS A 266 24.07 -5.79 3.23
CA LYS A 266 23.76 -5.19 4.55
C LYS A 266 22.56 -5.88 5.21
N VAL A 267 21.52 -6.19 4.45
CA VAL A 267 20.33 -6.89 4.97
C VAL A 267 20.66 -8.32 5.36
N VAL A 268 21.40 -9.06 4.54
CA VAL A 268 21.83 -10.42 4.86
C VAL A 268 22.68 -10.46 6.13
N ASN A 269 23.64 -9.53 6.26
CA ASN A 269 24.50 -9.46 7.44
C ASN A 269 23.71 -9.05 8.69
N HIS A 270 22.76 -8.12 8.56
CA HIS A 270 21.87 -7.76 9.67
C HIS A 270 21.14 -8.99 10.24
N PHE A 271 20.55 -9.83 9.38
CA PHE A 271 19.87 -11.05 9.84
C PHE A 271 20.79 -12.04 10.55
N LYS A 272 22.04 -12.17 10.08
CA LYS A 272 23.06 -12.98 10.76
C LYS A 272 23.41 -12.42 12.13
N GLU A 273 23.61 -11.11 12.24
CA GLU A 273 23.97 -10.41 13.49
C GLU A 273 22.88 -10.54 14.56
N ILE A 274 21.60 -10.47 14.18
CA ILE A 274 20.48 -10.64 15.12
C ILE A 274 20.19 -12.12 15.44
N GLY A 275 21.03 -13.05 14.96
CA GLY A 275 20.98 -14.47 15.31
C GLY A 275 19.95 -15.29 14.53
N SER A 276 19.48 -14.82 13.37
CA SER A 276 18.59 -15.60 12.49
C SER A 276 19.41 -16.60 11.66
N PRO A 277 19.07 -17.90 11.60
CA PRO A 277 19.68 -18.84 10.68
C PRO A 277 19.54 -18.36 9.23
N THR A 278 20.65 -17.98 8.58
CA THR A 278 20.64 -17.28 7.29
C THR A 278 21.49 -18.02 6.25
N THR A 279 20.83 -18.56 5.22
CA THR A 279 21.41 -19.52 4.28
C THR A 279 21.25 -19.07 2.82
N ALA A 280 22.34 -19.09 2.06
CA ALA A 280 22.29 -18.87 0.62
C ALA A 280 21.68 -20.09 -0.09
N VAL A 281 20.89 -19.85 -1.13
CA VAL A 281 20.26 -20.89 -1.94
C VAL A 281 20.77 -20.82 -3.37
N SER A 282 21.08 -21.99 -3.97
CA SER A 282 21.78 -22.07 -5.26
C SER A 282 20.91 -22.56 -6.42
N ARG A 283 19.73 -23.16 -6.15
CA ARG A 283 18.77 -23.60 -7.17
C ARG A 283 17.33 -23.25 -6.76
N GLU A 284 16.46 -23.00 -7.74
CA GLU A 284 15.01 -22.81 -7.52
C GLU A 284 14.36 -24.02 -6.82
N ASN A 285 14.92 -25.24 -6.99
CA ASN A 285 14.38 -26.47 -6.41
C ASN A 285 14.67 -26.67 -4.92
N ASP A 286 15.62 -25.94 -4.33
CA ASP A 286 16.02 -26.15 -2.93
C ASP A 286 14.95 -25.69 -1.92
N LEU A 287 14.03 -24.80 -2.31
CA LEU A 287 12.92 -24.32 -1.47
C LEU A 287 11.63 -25.14 -1.61
N LEU A 288 11.52 -26.00 -2.63
CA LEU A 288 10.37 -26.89 -2.81
C LEU A 288 10.43 -28.13 -1.89
N VAL A 289 11.54 -28.31 -1.16
CA VAL A 289 11.78 -29.42 -0.23
C VAL A 289 11.58 -28.98 1.23
N THR A 290 10.50 -28.26 1.53
CA THR A 290 9.98 -28.16 2.91
C THR A 290 8.46 -28.31 2.93
N LYS A 291 7.98 -29.41 2.36
CA LYS A 291 6.73 -30.06 2.78
C LYS A 291 7.04 -31.54 3.02
N LYS A 292 7.37 -31.86 4.26
CA LYS A 292 7.09 -33.14 4.90
C LYS A 292 6.46 -32.83 6.24
#